data_AF-A0A2N3EBA3-F1
#
_entry.id   AF-A0A2N3EBA3-F1
#
_cell.length_a   1.000
_cell.length_b   1.000
_cell.length_c   1.000
_cell.angle_alpha   90.00
_cell.angle_beta   90.00
_cell.angle_gamma   90.00
#
_symmetry.space_group_name_H-M   'P 1'
#
loop_
_entity.id
_entity.type
_entity.pdbx_description
1 polymer ?
#
loop_
_entity_poly.entity_id
_entity_poly.type
_entity_poly.pdbx_seq_one_letter_code
_entity_poly.pdbx_strand_id
1 'polypeptide(L)'
;MGNAGRLACRTVVEGANAPVTAEADVALRERGIAIIPDILANAGGVIVSYFEWVQNLQRQIWPLEQVDDELSRILGKAAREVLDHAGEAGLDLRSAAFDIAIRRVKDALDATGI
;
A
#
# COMPACT_ATOMS: atom_id res chain seq x y z
N MET A 1 -24.11 13.66 7.37
CA MET A 1 -23.88 13.77 5.92
C MET A 1 -22.41 14.04 5.69
N GLY A 2 -21.69 13.11 5.05
CA GLY A 2 -20.25 13.24 4.76
C GLY A 2 -19.95 14.09 3.53
N ASN A 3 -18.66 14.26 3.21
CA ASN A 3 -18.20 15.01 2.03
C ASN A 3 -17.96 14.12 0.79
N ALA A 4 -18.08 12.79 0.91
CA ALA A 4 -17.74 11.84 -0.14
C ALA A 4 -18.41 12.15 -1.49
N GLY A 5 -19.70 12.48 -1.48
CA GLY A 5 -20.46 12.81 -2.70
C GLY A 5 -20.03 14.08 -3.42
N ARG A 6 -19.21 14.93 -2.80
CA ARG A 6 -18.69 16.19 -3.37
C ARG A 6 -17.34 16.02 -4.07
N LEU A 7 -16.66 14.88 -3.90
CA LEU A 7 -15.37 14.63 -4.53
C LEU A 7 -15.53 14.57 -6.05
N ALA A 8 -14.72 15.36 -6.76
CA ALA A 8 -14.67 15.46 -8.21
C ALA A 8 -13.32 14.97 -8.75
N CYS A 9 -12.96 13.72 -8.43
CA CYS A 9 -11.73 13.08 -8.88
C CYS A 9 -12.03 11.68 -9.42
N ARG A 10 -11.05 11.09 -10.11
CA ARG A 10 -11.12 9.68 -10.59
C ARG A 10 -10.44 8.71 -9.65
N THR A 11 -9.51 9.22 -8.85
CA THR A 11 -8.68 8.42 -7.94
C THR A 11 -8.44 9.21 -6.67
N VAL A 12 -8.46 8.51 -5.54
CA VAL A 12 -8.01 8.98 -4.23
C VAL A 12 -6.74 8.21 -3.89
N VAL A 13 -5.70 8.92 -3.45
CA VAL A 13 -4.43 8.32 -2.99
C VAL A 13 -4.24 8.69 -1.53
N GLU A 14 -4.26 7.70 -0.64
CA GLU A 14 -4.24 7.93 0.80
C GLU A 14 -2.83 8.17 1.33
N GLY A 15 -2.36 9.43 1.26
CA GLY A 15 -1.07 9.80 1.85
C GLY A 15 -1.07 9.84 3.38
N ALA A 16 -2.24 10.04 4.00
CA ALA A 16 -2.42 9.97 5.45
C ALA A 16 -2.85 8.56 5.88
N ASN A 17 -2.82 8.28 7.18
CA ASN A 17 -3.33 7.02 7.74
C ASN A 17 -4.86 7.10 7.91
N ALA A 18 -5.57 6.13 7.34
CA ALA A 18 -7.02 5.97 7.37
C ALA A 18 -7.83 7.25 7.14
N PRO A 19 -7.60 8.04 6.07
CA PRO A 19 -8.31 9.29 5.84
C PRO A 19 -9.75 9.09 5.32
N VAL A 20 -10.08 7.90 4.80
CA VAL A 20 -11.39 7.56 4.27
C VAL A 20 -12.09 6.56 5.21
N THR A 21 -13.31 6.87 5.64
CA THR A 21 -14.11 5.94 6.46
C THR A 21 -14.66 4.80 5.62
N ALA A 22 -15.06 3.69 6.25
CA ALA A 22 -15.62 2.53 5.53
C ALA A 22 -16.85 2.90 4.69
N GLU A 23 -17.73 3.77 5.21
CA GLU A 23 -18.91 4.23 4.48
C GLU A 23 -18.54 5.10 3.27
N ALA A 24 -17.51 5.95 3.42
CA ALA A 24 -17.01 6.77 2.31
C ALA A 24 -16.31 5.91 1.25
N ASP A 25 -15.58 4.87 1.67
CA ASP A 25 -14.90 3.93 0.78
C ASP A 25 -15.89 3.23 -0.16
N VAL A 26 -17.00 2.71 0.38
CA VAL A 26 -18.11 2.15 -0.40
C VAL A 26 -18.72 3.19 -1.35
N ALA A 27 -19.09 4.36 -0.83
CA ALA A 27 -19.74 5.41 -1.62
C ALA A 27 -18.86 5.95 -2.76
N LEU A 28 -17.54 5.96 -2.58
CA LEU A 28 -16.59 6.37 -3.62
C LEU A 28 -16.41 5.29 -4.68
N ARG A 29 -16.33 4.01 -4.28
CA ARG A 29 -16.24 2.88 -5.21
C ARG A 29 -17.48 2.72 -6.07
N GLU A 30 -18.68 2.89 -5.50
CA GLU A 30 -19.95 2.88 -6.26
C GLU A 30 -19.99 3.98 -7.33
N ARG A 31 -19.28 5.09 -7.10
CA ARG A 31 -19.13 6.19 -8.07
C ARG A 31 -18.00 5.96 -9.09
N GLY A 32 -17.34 4.81 -9.05
CA GLY A 32 -16.19 4.49 -9.91
C GLY A 32 -14.92 5.26 -9.57
N ILE A 33 -14.82 5.82 -8.35
CA ILE A 33 -13.60 6.49 -7.88
C ILE A 33 -12.69 5.42 -7.26
N ALA A 34 -11.53 5.20 -7.87
CA ALA A 34 -10.54 4.26 -7.35
C ALA A 34 -9.88 4.82 -6.07
N ILE A 35 -9.62 3.96 -5.08
CA ILE A 35 -8.92 4.34 -3.85
C ILE A 35 -7.63 3.52 -3.78
N ILE A 36 -6.48 4.19 -3.83
CA ILE A 36 -5.18 3.58 -3.51
C ILE A 36 -5.02 3.63 -1.99
N PRO A 37 -5.06 2.48 -1.30
CA PRO A 37 -5.15 2.44 0.15
C PRO A 37 -3.85 2.90 0.81
N ASP A 38 -3.97 3.46 2.00
CA ASP A 38 -2.89 4.00 2.83
C ASP A 38 -1.74 3.01 3.05
N ILE A 39 -2.04 1.75 3.37
CA ILE A 39 -1.07 0.66 3.55
C ILE A 39 -0.11 0.48 2.36
N LEU A 40 -0.51 0.93 1.17
CA LEU A 40 0.33 0.99 -0.02
C LEU A 40 0.82 2.42 -0.27
N ALA A 41 -0.09 3.39 -0.36
CA ALA A 41 0.20 4.75 -0.81
C ALA A 41 1.20 5.52 0.06
N ASN A 42 1.20 5.27 1.37
CA ASN A 42 2.08 5.97 2.32
C ASN A 42 3.30 5.14 2.77
N ALA A 43 3.48 3.93 2.21
CA ALA A 43 4.51 2.99 2.62
C ALA A 43 5.95 3.45 2.33
N GLY A 44 6.14 4.52 1.55
CA GLY A 44 7.48 5.01 1.21
C GLY A 44 8.32 5.35 2.45
N GLY A 45 7.71 5.94 3.49
CA GLY A 45 8.41 6.26 4.73
C GLY A 45 8.98 5.01 5.43
N VAL A 46 8.16 3.97 5.61
CA VAL A 46 8.62 2.73 6.28
C VAL A 46 9.65 1.97 5.43
N ILE A 47 9.53 2.00 4.11
CA ILE A 47 10.51 1.39 3.19
C ILE A 47 11.86 2.10 3.31
N VAL A 48 11.89 3.43 3.31
CA VAL A 48 13.15 4.17 3.43
C VAL A 48 13.75 4.06 4.83
N SER A 49 12.93 3.96 5.90
CA SER A 49 13.43 3.61 7.23
C SER A 49 14.05 2.22 7.30
N TYR A 50 13.53 1.25 6.53
CA TYR A 50 14.18 -0.05 6.39
C TYR A 50 15.54 0.07 5.67
N PHE A 51 15.64 0.89 4.62
CA PHE A 51 16.93 1.14 3.98
C PHE A 51 17.92 1.82 4.91
N GLU A 52 17.49 2.76 5.73
CA GLU A 52 18.33 3.38 6.77
C GLU A 52 18.90 2.32 7.72
N TRP A 53 18.07 1.38 8.17
CA TRP A 53 18.51 0.27 9.02
C TRP A 53 19.56 -0.61 8.33
N VAL A 54 19.35 -0.96 7.05
CA VAL A 54 20.33 -1.75 6.25
C VAL A 54 21.66 -1.00 6.10
N GLN A 55 21.61 0.29 5.74
CA GLN A 55 22.78 1.15 5.59
C GLN A 55 23.57 1.26 6.90
N ASN A 56 22.88 1.36 8.04
CA ASN A 56 23.49 1.41 9.36
C ASN A 56 24.23 0.11 9.72
N LEU A 57 23.65 -1.06 9.39
CA LEU A 57 24.32 -2.36 9.58
C LEU A 57 25.59 -2.48 8.73
N GLN A 58 25.56 -1.97 7.49
CA GLN A 58 26.68 -2.04 6.55
C GLN A 58 27.69 -0.90 6.75
N ARG A 59 27.33 0.14 7.52
CA ARG A 59 28.07 1.40 7.64
C ARG A 59 28.36 2.05 6.29
N GLN A 60 27.42 1.93 5.37
CA GLN A 60 27.52 2.45 4.01
C GLN A 60 26.28 3.26 3.70
N ILE A 61 26.47 4.57 3.49
CA ILE A 61 25.42 5.48 3.07
C ILE A 61 25.26 5.36 1.55
N TRP A 62 24.02 5.27 1.09
CA TRP A 62 23.70 5.20 -0.32
C TRP A 62 23.45 6.61 -0.91
N PRO A 63 23.78 6.85 -2.19
CA PRO A 63 23.34 8.05 -2.88
C PRO A 63 21.81 8.07 -3.03
N LEU A 64 21.23 9.28 -3.12
CA LEU A 64 19.78 9.46 -3.23
C LEU A 64 19.17 8.67 -4.40
N GLU A 65 19.85 8.62 -5.54
CA GLU A 65 19.42 7.87 -6.73
C GLU A 65 19.23 6.38 -6.42
N GLN A 66 20.18 5.77 -5.69
CA GLN A 66 20.05 4.36 -5.28
C GLN A 66 18.88 4.15 -4.32
N VAL A 67 18.63 5.09 -3.40
CA VAL A 67 17.49 5.03 -2.47
C VAL A 67 16.17 5.14 -3.24
N ASP A 68 16.09 6.04 -4.21
CA ASP A 68 14.90 6.27 -5.03
C ASP A 68 14.60 5.10 -5.97
N ASP A 69 15.64 4.51 -6.59
CA ASP A 69 15.54 3.33 -7.43
C ASP A 69 15.02 2.12 -6.64
N GLU A 70 15.60 1.87 -5.45
CA GLU A 70 15.17 0.77 -4.59
C GLU A 70 13.76 0.99 -4.03
N LEU A 71 13.41 2.23 -3.66
CA LEU A 71 12.06 2.57 -3.24
C LEU A 71 11.06 2.30 -4.37
N SER A 72 11.34 2.80 -5.57
CA SER A 72 10.51 2.61 -6.77
C SER A 72 10.35 1.13 -7.12
N ARG A 73 11.42 0.34 -6.99
CA ARG A 73 11.39 -1.11 -7.22
C ARG A 73 10.47 -1.83 -6.24
N ILE A 74 10.59 -1.55 -4.93
CA ILE A 74 9.80 -2.22 -3.90
C ILE A 74 8.34 -1.78 -3.97
N LEU A 75 8.09 -0.46 -3.98
CA LEU A 75 6.74 0.08 -3.96
C LEU A 75 6.00 -0.21 -5.26
N GLY A 76 6.68 -0.13 -6.41
CA GLY A 76 6.12 -0.49 -7.71
C GLY A 76 5.75 -1.98 -7.80
N LYS A 77 6.58 -2.87 -7.26
CA LYS A 77 6.24 -4.30 -7.16
C LYS A 77 5.01 -4.52 -6.28
N ALA A 78 4.97 -3.91 -5.09
CA ALA A 78 3.84 -4.04 -4.18
C ALA A 78 2.54 -3.51 -4.81
N ALA A 79 2.60 -2.37 -5.50
CA ALA A 79 1.45 -1.81 -6.19
C ALA A 79 0.91 -2.74 -7.29
N ARG A 80 1.81 -3.33 -8.09
CA ARG A 80 1.41 -4.29 -9.13
C ARG A 80 0.76 -5.53 -8.52
N GLU A 81 1.34 -6.10 -7.48
CA GLU A 81 0.78 -7.27 -6.80
C GLU A 81 -0.62 -7.01 -6.22
N VAL A 82 -0.85 -5.82 -5.66
CA VAL A 82 -2.19 -5.40 -5.18
C VAL A 82 -3.18 -5.26 -6.33
N LEU A 83 -2.78 -4.62 -7.43
CA LEU A 83 -3.63 -4.44 -8.61
C LEU A 83 -4.01 -5.78 -9.25
N ASP A 84 -3.04 -6.65 -9.43
CA ASP A 84 -3.23 -7.97 -10.05
C ASP A 84 -4.13 -8.83 -9.15
N HIS A 85 -3.83 -8.91 -7.84
CA HIS A 85 -4.63 -9.68 -6.88
C HIS A 85 -6.07 -9.15 -6.76
N ALA A 86 -6.26 -7.82 -6.79
CA ALA A 86 -7.59 -7.23 -6.79
C ALA A 86 -8.41 -7.66 -8.01
N GLY A 87 -7.80 -7.66 -9.21
CA GLY A 87 -8.43 -8.11 -10.44
C GLY A 87 -8.76 -9.60 -10.44
N GLU A 88 -7.83 -10.44 -10.00
CA GLU A 88 -7.97 -11.89 -9.96
C GLU A 88 -9.02 -12.35 -8.94
N ALA A 89 -9.05 -11.73 -7.76
CA ALA A 89 -9.95 -12.09 -6.67
C ALA A 89 -11.28 -11.32 -6.66
N GLY A 90 -11.46 -10.34 -7.58
CA GLY A 90 -12.65 -9.50 -7.61
C GLY A 90 -12.81 -8.61 -6.37
N LEU A 91 -11.70 -8.18 -5.78
CA LEU A 91 -11.64 -7.37 -4.56
C LEU A 91 -11.40 -5.89 -4.89
N ASP A 92 -11.78 -5.01 -3.97
CA ASP A 92 -11.26 -3.64 -3.99
C ASP A 92 -9.79 -3.60 -3.57
N LEU A 93 -9.08 -2.52 -3.92
CA LEU A 93 -7.64 -2.41 -3.68
C LEU A 93 -7.25 -2.45 -2.20
N ARG A 94 -8.12 -1.96 -1.30
CA ARG A 94 -7.86 -2.02 0.14
C ARG A 94 -7.96 -3.46 0.64
N SER A 95 -9.05 -4.15 0.30
CA SER A 95 -9.24 -5.55 0.63
C SER A 95 -8.12 -6.43 0.06
N ALA A 96 -7.72 -6.21 -1.19
CA ALA A 96 -6.63 -6.92 -1.83
C ALA A 96 -5.29 -6.72 -1.11
N ALA A 97 -4.98 -5.47 -0.70
CA ALA A 97 -3.76 -5.17 0.06
C ALA A 97 -3.75 -5.86 1.44
N PHE A 98 -4.87 -5.86 2.16
CA PHE A 98 -4.98 -6.57 3.44
C PHE A 98 -4.88 -8.08 3.27
N ASP A 99 -5.50 -8.64 2.25
CA ASP A 99 -5.47 -10.08 1.97
C ASP A 99 -4.03 -10.55 1.67
N ILE A 100 -3.28 -9.80 0.84
CA ILE A 100 -1.84 -10.04 0.63
C ILE A 100 -1.07 -9.97 1.95
N ALA A 101 -1.29 -8.93 2.76
CA ALA A 101 -0.58 -8.74 4.02
C ALA A 101 -0.83 -9.89 5.01
N ILE A 102 -2.10 -10.29 5.18
CA ILE A 102 -2.50 -11.39 6.06
C ILE A 102 -1.90 -12.70 5.59
N ARG A 103 -1.95 -13.00 4.28
CA ARG A 103 -1.32 -14.20 3.73
C ARG A 103 0.17 -14.26 4.01
N ARG A 104 0.91 -13.17 3.78
CA ARG A 104 2.36 -13.13 4.04
C ARG A 104 2.70 -13.41 5.51
N VAL A 105 1.92 -12.86 6.43
CA VAL A 105 2.11 -13.11 7.87
C VAL A 105 1.77 -14.57 8.20
N LYS A 106 0.66 -15.09 7.67
CA LYS A 106 0.27 -16.49 7.84
C LYS A 106 1.34 -17.44 7.33
N ASP A 107 1.82 -17.25 6.10
CA ASP A 107 2.82 -18.11 5.48
C ASP A 107 4.15 -18.09 6.26
N ALA A 108 4.52 -16.93 6.82
CA ALA A 108 5.68 -16.82 7.70
C ALA A 108 5.50 -17.58 9.02
N LEU A 109 4.31 -17.52 9.64
CA LEU A 109 3.99 -18.27 10.86
C LEU A 109 4.03 -19.78 10.59
N ASP A 110 3.36 -20.23 9.54
CA ASP A 110 3.33 -21.63 9.09
C ASP A 110 4.75 -22.16 8.87
N ALA A 111 5.65 -21.36 8.26
CA ALA A 111 7.05 -21.73 8.04
C ALA A 111 7.86 -21.84 9.34
N THR A 112 7.46 -21.16 10.41
CA THR A 112 8.09 -21.24 11.73
C THR A 112 7.49 -22.32 12.63
N GLY A 113 6.42 -23.00 12.20
CA GLY A 113 5.78 -24.10 12.92
C GLY A 113 4.87 -23.67 14.08
N ILE A 114 4.38 -22.43 14.05
CA ILE A 114 3.37 -21.88 14.97
C ILE A 114 2.04 -21.82 14.23
#